data_AF-A0A536Z3S1-F1
#
_entry.id   AF-A0A536Z3S1-F1
#
_cell.length_a   1.000
_cell.length_b   1.000
_cell.length_c   1.000
_cell.angle_alpha   90.00
_cell.angle_beta   90.00
_cell.angle_gamma   90.00
#
_symmetry.space_group_name_H-M   'P 1'
#
loop_
_entity.id
_entity.type
_entity.pdbx_description
1 polymer ?
#
loop_
_entity_poly.entity_id
_entity_poly.type
_entity_poly.pdbx_seq_one_letter_code
_entity_poly.pdbx_strand_id
1 'polypeptide(L)'
;FGGLGARREMLIGFLAEPAMLMTLFTAAFISGSTQLTTIVDTLAHREFALYPSLAFAAVAFLMVLLAENARIPIDNPTTHLELTMVHEALILEYSARHLALIEWAVAIKLFAYMTIGIALFAPWGIADAGDWSALPYAFAALAGKLALAGAGLALIETLLAKLRLFLAPEFLSTAFLLAVLGMLTHFLVKG
;
A
#
# COMPACT_ATOMS: atom_id res chain seq x y z
N PHE A 1 -11.69 -9.39 -23.67
CA PHE A 1 -10.65 -9.43 -22.63
C PHE A 1 -11.03 -8.57 -21.42
N GLY A 2 -11.58 -7.36 -21.62
CA GLY A 2 -12.05 -6.49 -20.53
C GLY A 2 -12.93 -7.16 -19.48
N GLY A 3 -13.98 -7.88 -19.88
CA GLY A 3 -14.85 -8.58 -18.91
C GLY A 3 -14.16 -9.66 -18.06
N LEU A 4 -13.11 -10.32 -18.60
CA LEU A 4 -12.31 -11.29 -17.84
C LEU A 4 -11.33 -10.57 -16.91
N GLY A 5 -10.70 -9.48 -17.35
CA GLY A 5 -9.84 -8.62 -16.54
C GLY A 5 -10.60 -8.03 -15.35
N ALA A 6 -11.80 -7.47 -15.59
CA ALA A 6 -12.65 -6.86 -14.57
C ALA A 6 -13.02 -7.83 -13.43
N ARG A 7 -13.36 -9.08 -13.75
CA ARG A 7 -13.68 -10.09 -12.73
C ARG A 7 -12.46 -10.46 -11.89
N ARG A 8 -11.28 -10.48 -12.49
CA ARG A 8 -10.02 -10.76 -11.78
C ARG A 8 -9.61 -9.59 -10.89
N GLU A 9 -9.70 -8.36 -11.39
CA GLU A 9 -9.40 -7.16 -10.61
C GLU A 9 -10.38 -7.02 -9.44
N MET A 10 -11.68 -7.23 -9.67
CA MET A 10 -12.69 -7.22 -8.60
C MET A 10 -12.43 -8.29 -7.53
N LEU A 11 -12.00 -9.50 -7.93
CA LEU A 11 -11.63 -10.55 -6.97
C LEU A 11 -10.43 -10.14 -6.11
N ILE A 12 -9.38 -9.57 -6.73
CA ILE A 12 -8.19 -9.10 -6.03
C ILE A 12 -8.56 -7.99 -5.05
N GLY A 13 -9.31 -6.98 -5.50
CA GLY A 13 -9.72 -5.86 -4.65
C GLY A 13 -10.59 -6.29 -3.47
N PHE A 14 -11.57 -7.17 -3.71
CA PHE A 14 -12.43 -7.72 -2.65
C PHE A 14 -11.63 -8.46 -1.57
N LEU A 15 -10.57 -9.16 -1.93
CA LEU A 15 -9.70 -9.87 -0.98
C LEU A 15 -8.69 -8.95 -0.29
N ALA A 16 -8.25 -7.88 -0.94
CA ALA A 16 -7.29 -6.93 -0.41
C ALA A 16 -7.90 -5.94 0.59
N GLU A 17 -9.14 -5.52 0.37
CA GLU A 17 -9.87 -4.57 1.22
C GLU A 17 -9.91 -4.93 2.71
N PRO A 18 -10.29 -6.15 3.15
CA PRO A 18 -10.30 -6.49 4.56
C PRO A 18 -8.89 -6.48 5.18
N ALA A 19 -7.86 -6.89 4.43
CA ALA A 19 -6.47 -6.84 4.89
C ALA A 19 -6.03 -5.38 5.10
N MET A 20 -6.36 -4.50 4.16
CA MET A 20 -6.10 -3.06 4.29
C MET A 20 -6.73 -2.49 5.56
N LEU A 21 -8.03 -2.75 5.78
CA LEU A 21 -8.75 -2.24 6.95
C LEU A 21 -8.11 -2.71 8.27
N MET A 22 -7.68 -3.97 8.35
CA MET A 22 -7.02 -4.50 9.56
C MET A 22 -5.68 -3.79 9.85
N THR A 23 -4.92 -3.44 8.82
CA THR A 23 -3.66 -2.67 9.01
C THR A 23 -3.95 -1.26 9.54
N LEU A 24 -4.96 -0.58 9.00
CA LEU A 24 -5.37 0.74 9.45
C LEU A 24 -5.94 0.71 10.87
N PHE A 25 -6.74 -0.31 11.20
CA PHE A 25 -7.26 -0.50 12.55
C PHE A 25 -6.16 -0.75 13.57
N THR A 26 -5.11 -1.50 13.21
CA THR A 26 -3.96 -1.67 14.09
C THR A 26 -3.35 -0.32 14.47
N ALA A 27 -3.16 0.57 13.51
CA ALA A 27 -2.67 1.94 13.77
C ALA A 27 -3.67 2.78 14.58
N ALA A 28 -4.98 2.64 14.29
CA ALA A 28 -6.03 3.36 15.01
C ALA A 28 -6.18 2.92 16.48
N PHE A 29 -6.03 1.62 16.79
CA PHE A 29 -6.06 1.12 18.16
C PHE A 29 -4.83 1.54 18.98
N ILE A 30 -3.69 1.71 18.30
CA ILE A 30 -2.49 2.24 18.93
C ILE A 30 -2.69 3.70 19.34
N SER A 31 -3.22 4.53 18.44
CA SER A 31 -3.42 5.96 18.66
C SER A 31 -4.69 6.31 19.47
N GLY A 32 -5.68 5.40 19.50
CA GLY A 32 -7.00 5.65 20.06
C GLY A 32 -7.89 6.55 19.17
N SER A 33 -7.51 6.78 17.90
CA SER A 33 -8.22 7.67 16.97
C SER A 33 -8.23 7.11 15.55
N THR A 34 -9.29 7.39 14.80
CA THR A 34 -9.38 7.10 13.36
C THR A 34 -8.88 8.26 12.50
N GLN A 35 -8.55 9.41 13.10
CA GLN A 35 -8.00 10.55 12.37
C GLN A 35 -6.53 10.30 12.04
N LEU A 36 -6.19 10.36 10.74
CA LEU A 36 -4.84 10.10 10.26
C LEU A 36 -3.81 11.04 10.88
N THR A 37 -4.13 12.32 11.05
CA THR A 37 -3.24 13.31 11.67
C THR A 37 -2.91 12.94 13.11
N THR A 38 -3.91 12.53 13.90
CA THR A 38 -3.71 12.05 15.28
C THR A 38 -2.91 10.75 15.31
N ILE A 39 -3.20 9.80 14.39
CA ILE A 39 -2.42 8.56 14.28
C ILE A 39 -0.95 8.89 14.05
N VAL A 40 -0.64 9.67 13.02
CA VAL A 40 0.71 10.05 12.66
C VAL A 40 1.43 10.75 13.81
N ASP A 41 0.77 11.72 14.45
CA ASP A 41 1.33 12.47 15.58
C ASP A 41 1.68 11.55 16.77
N THR A 42 0.75 10.64 17.12
CA THR A 42 0.97 9.68 18.20
C THR A 42 2.08 8.67 17.90
N LEU A 43 2.25 8.26 16.64
CA LEU A 43 3.33 7.37 16.23
C LEU A 43 4.67 8.09 16.10
N ALA A 44 4.68 9.38 15.73
CA ALA A 44 5.89 10.19 15.62
C ALA A 44 6.54 10.48 16.97
N HIS A 45 5.74 10.75 17.99
CA HIS A 45 6.20 11.09 19.35
C HIS A 45 6.44 9.89 20.26
N ARG A 46 6.18 8.67 19.78
CA ARG A 46 6.42 7.45 20.54
C ARG A 46 7.90 7.07 20.51
N GLU A 47 8.39 6.44 21.57
CA GLU A 47 9.78 5.94 21.59
C GLU A 47 10.05 5.04 20.38
N PHE A 48 11.26 5.16 19.84
CA PHE A 48 11.72 4.42 18.66
C PHE A 48 11.95 2.94 19.02
N ALA A 49 10.86 2.23 19.26
CA ALA A 49 10.83 0.81 19.58
C ALA A 49 10.18 0.03 18.43
N LEU A 50 10.75 -1.13 18.09
CA LEU A 50 10.14 -2.05 17.15
C LEU A 50 8.90 -2.68 17.80
N TYR A 51 7.73 -2.11 17.52
CA TYR A 51 6.45 -2.70 17.92
C TYR A 51 6.13 -3.88 16.98
N PRO A 52 6.08 -5.13 17.47
CA PRO A 52 5.78 -6.29 16.63
C PRO A 52 4.45 -6.14 15.89
N SER A 53 3.46 -5.50 16.52
CA SER A 53 2.17 -5.20 15.92
C SER A 53 2.27 -4.33 14.66
N LEU A 54 3.11 -3.29 14.70
CA LEU A 54 3.33 -2.40 13.56
C LEU A 54 4.18 -3.08 12.48
N ALA A 55 5.13 -3.93 12.85
CA ALA A 55 5.93 -4.69 11.89
C ALA A 55 5.05 -5.63 11.04
N PHE A 56 4.16 -6.39 11.66
CA PHE A 56 3.22 -7.26 10.93
C PHE A 56 2.24 -6.44 10.08
N ALA A 57 1.71 -5.33 10.61
CA ALA A 57 0.84 -4.44 9.86
C ALA A 57 1.55 -3.79 8.66
N ALA A 58 2.84 -3.45 8.78
CA ALA A 58 3.64 -2.88 7.69
C ALA A 58 3.82 -3.87 6.54
N VAL A 59 4.16 -5.12 6.86
CA VAL A 59 4.31 -6.18 5.84
C VAL A 59 2.97 -6.46 5.16
N ALA A 60 1.89 -6.58 5.93
CA ALA A 60 0.55 -6.77 5.38
C ALA A 60 0.13 -5.60 4.48
N PHE A 61 0.40 -4.36 4.88
CA PHE A 61 0.09 -3.17 4.08
C PHE A 61 0.91 -3.14 2.79
N LEU A 62 2.19 -3.52 2.84
CA LEU A 62 3.03 -3.64 1.64
C LEU A 62 2.43 -4.66 0.65
N MET A 63 2.00 -5.82 1.13
CA MET A 63 1.35 -6.84 0.29
C MET A 63 0.07 -6.31 -0.36
N VAL A 64 -0.78 -5.62 0.40
CA VAL A 64 -1.99 -4.96 -0.10
C VAL A 64 -1.64 -3.88 -1.13
N LEU A 65 -0.65 -3.04 -0.86
CA LEU A 65 -0.19 -1.99 -1.76
C LEU A 65 0.23 -2.56 -3.11
N LEU A 66 0.97 -3.68 -3.13
CA LEU A 66 1.36 -4.33 -4.37
C LEU A 66 0.15 -4.87 -5.15
N ALA A 67 -0.80 -5.50 -4.44
CA ALA A 67 -2.00 -6.06 -5.05
C ALA A 67 -2.92 -4.99 -5.66
N GLU A 68 -3.22 -3.96 -4.90
CA GLU A 68 -4.13 -2.87 -5.29
C GLU A 68 -3.57 -2.01 -6.43
N ASN A 69 -2.25 -1.87 -6.52
CA ASN A 69 -1.60 -1.08 -7.56
C ASN A 69 -1.17 -1.91 -8.78
N ALA A 70 -1.67 -3.13 -8.91
CA ALA A 70 -1.36 -4.04 -10.03
C ALA A 70 0.15 -4.24 -10.23
N ARG A 71 0.90 -4.34 -9.12
CA ARG A 71 2.37 -4.51 -9.11
C ARG A 71 2.75 -5.96 -8.90
N ILE A 72 3.99 -6.29 -9.29
CA ILE A 72 4.57 -7.61 -9.06
C ILE A 72 4.67 -7.82 -7.54
N PRO A 73 4.22 -8.97 -7.01
CA PRO A 73 4.03 -10.23 -7.72
C PRO A 73 2.60 -10.52 -8.21
N ILE A 74 1.63 -9.63 -7.99
CA ILE A 74 0.20 -9.91 -8.27
C ILE A 74 -0.16 -9.67 -9.73
N ASP A 75 0.21 -8.53 -10.28
CA ASP A 75 0.09 -8.25 -11.70
C ASP A 75 1.35 -7.61 -12.25
N ASN A 76 1.48 -7.56 -13.58
CA ASN A 76 2.59 -6.91 -14.24
C ASN A 76 2.06 -5.87 -15.24
N PRO A 77 2.29 -4.56 -15.00
CA PRO A 77 1.80 -3.51 -15.88
C PRO A 77 2.50 -3.49 -17.24
N THR A 78 3.68 -4.12 -17.38
CA THR A 78 4.41 -4.14 -18.67
C THR A 78 3.97 -5.29 -19.60
N THR A 79 3.11 -6.19 -19.12
CA THR A 79 2.70 -7.36 -19.89
C THR A 79 1.52 -7.02 -20.78
N HIS A 80 1.79 -6.61 -22.03
CA HIS A 80 0.76 -6.11 -22.94
C HIS A 80 -0.05 -7.19 -23.69
N LEU A 81 0.31 -8.48 -23.62
CA LEU A 81 -0.29 -9.53 -24.48
C LEU A 81 -0.30 -10.94 -23.86
N GLU A 82 -0.63 -11.09 -22.58
CA GLU A 82 -0.79 -12.42 -21.96
C GLU A 82 -2.25 -12.77 -21.64
N LEU A 83 -2.64 -14.04 -21.79
CA LEU A 83 -3.98 -14.53 -21.42
C LEU A 83 -4.30 -14.34 -19.91
N THR A 84 -3.27 -14.00 -19.11
CA THR A 84 -3.29 -13.73 -17.67
C THR A 84 -3.38 -12.24 -17.32
N MET A 85 -3.55 -11.35 -18.29
CA MET A 85 -3.69 -9.92 -18.06
C MET A 85 -4.89 -9.62 -17.14
N VAL A 86 -4.68 -8.73 -16.16
CA VAL A 86 -5.73 -8.21 -15.28
C VAL A 86 -5.96 -6.75 -15.60
N HIS A 87 -5.02 -5.87 -15.23
CA HIS A 87 -5.18 -4.43 -15.43
C HIS A 87 -5.20 -4.05 -16.91
N GLU A 88 -4.20 -4.52 -17.67
CA GLU A 88 -4.05 -4.17 -19.08
C GLU A 88 -5.28 -4.57 -19.92
N ALA A 89 -5.90 -5.71 -19.59
CA ALA A 89 -7.08 -6.22 -20.30
C ALA A 89 -8.28 -5.27 -20.25
N LEU A 90 -8.36 -4.38 -19.25
CA LEU A 90 -9.42 -3.40 -19.06
C LEU A 90 -9.24 -2.17 -19.94
N ILE A 91 -7.99 -1.81 -20.23
CA ILE A 91 -7.68 -0.53 -20.88
C ILE A 91 -7.47 -0.66 -22.40
N LEU A 92 -7.44 -1.89 -22.94
CA LEU A 92 -7.20 -2.18 -24.37
C LEU A 92 -8.12 -1.42 -25.34
N GLU A 93 -9.33 -1.07 -24.91
CA GLU A 93 -10.33 -0.39 -25.76
C GLU A 93 -10.18 1.14 -25.73
N TYR A 94 -9.36 1.67 -24.81
CA TYR A 94 -9.15 3.11 -24.65
C TYR A 94 -7.89 3.57 -25.38
N SER A 95 -7.93 4.81 -25.89
CA SER A 95 -6.81 5.43 -26.58
C SER A 95 -6.65 6.91 -26.24
N ALA A 96 -5.43 7.42 -26.46
CA ALA A 96 -5.03 8.81 -26.32
C ALA A 96 -5.51 9.45 -25.00
N ARG A 97 -6.43 10.43 -25.08
CA ARG A 97 -6.88 11.21 -23.91
C ARG A 97 -7.49 10.36 -22.80
N HIS A 98 -8.25 9.31 -23.15
CA HIS A 98 -8.93 8.51 -22.14
C HIS A 98 -7.95 7.58 -21.43
N LEU A 99 -7.01 7.02 -22.20
CA LEU A 99 -5.90 6.24 -21.65
C LEU A 99 -5.04 7.11 -20.72
N ALA A 100 -4.70 8.33 -21.12
CA ALA A 100 -3.92 9.25 -20.29
C ALA A 100 -4.58 9.57 -18.94
N LEU A 101 -5.92 9.72 -18.92
CA LEU A 101 -6.65 9.94 -17.66
C LEU A 101 -6.62 8.71 -16.75
N ILE A 102 -6.71 7.50 -17.32
CA ILE A 102 -6.64 6.25 -16.55
C ILE A 102 -5.24 6.06 -15.97
N GLU A 103 -4.20 6.23 -16.79
CA GLU A 103 -2.80 6.16 -16.36
C GLU A 103 -2.50 7.18 -15.24
N TRP A 104 -3.03 8.39 -15.37
CA TRP A 104 -2.87 9.41 -14.33
C TRP A 104 -3.59 9.02 -13.03
N ALA A 105 -4.78 8.44 -13.11
CA ALA A 105 -5.49 7.93 -11.94
C ALA A 105 -4.73 6.78 -11.26
N VAL A 106 -4.15 5.86 -12.02
CA VAL A 106 -3.30 4.77 -11.49
C VAL A 106 -2.05 5.34 -10.82
N ALA A 107 -1.40 6.35 -11.39
CA ALA A 107 -0.26 7.02 -10.79
C ALA A 107 -0.63 7.73 -9.47
N ILE A 108 -1.76 8.43 -9.43
CA ILE A 108 -2.28 9.06 -8.20
C ILE A 108 -2.58 8.00 -7.14
N LYS A 109 -3.18 6.86 -7.53
CA LYS A 109 -3.48 5.75 -6.61
C LYS A 109 -2.20 5.22 -5.97
N LEU A 110 -1.17 4.93 -6.76
CA LEU A 110 0.11 4.46 -6.24
C LEU A 110 0.75 5.49 -5.31
N PHE A 111 0.73 6.78 -5.69
CA PHE A 111 1.24 7.86 -4.86
C PHE A 111 0.50 7.95 -3.51
N ALA A 112 -0.83 7.82 -3.52
CA ALA A 112 -1.62 7.84 -2.29
C ALA A 112 -1.30 6.66 -1.37
N TYR A 113 -1.21 5.43 -1.91
CA TYR A 113 -0.84 4.25 -1.13
C TYR A 113 0.58 4.37 -0.53
N MET A 114 1.55 4.84 -1.32
CA MET A 114 2.91 5.06 -0.85
C MET A 114 2.99 6.11 0.24
N THR A 115 2.30 7.26 0.08
CA THR A 115 2.32 8.34 1.07
C THR A 115 1.59 7.95 2.36
N ILE A 116 0.47 7.23 2.30
CA ILE A 116 -0.22 6.69 3.48
C ILE A 116 0.67 5.67 4.19
N GLY A 117 1.30 4.74 3.47
CA GLY A 117 2.23 3.77 4.05
C GLY A 117 3.40 4.44 4.75
N ILE A 118 4.00 5.45 4.11
CA ILE A 118 5.06 6.27 4.71
C ILE A 118 4.57 6.97 5.97
N ALA A 119 3.40 7.60 5.93
CA ALA A 119 2.84 8.33 7.07
C ALA A 119 2.56 7.39 8.26
N LEU A 120 2.08 6.18 8.02
CA LEU A 120 1.75 5.22 9.08
C LEU A 120 2.98 4.51 9.65
N PHE A 121 3.91 4.06 8.82
CA PHE A 121 5.00 3.18 9.27
C PHE A 121 6.34 3.90 9.44
N ALA A 122 6.48 5.10 8.88
CA ALA A 122 7.68 5.93 9.00
C ALA A 122 7.31 7.43 9.15
N PRO A 123 6.63 7.84 10.23
CA PRO A 123 6.07 9.19 10.39
C PRO A 123 7.11 10.32 10.60
N TRP A 124 8.42 10.02 10.57
CA TRP A 124 9.45 11.02 10.85
C TRP A 124 9.54 12.13 9.78
N GLY A 125 9.88 13.36 10.17
CA GLY A 125 10.07 14.46 9.22
C GLY A 125 8.76 15.04 8.68
N ILE A 126 7.65 14.85 9.40
CA ILE A 126 6.40 15.59 9.20
C ILE A 126 6.48 16.86 10.04
N ALA A 127 6.21 18.02 9.42
CA ALA A 127 6.27 19.30 10.10
C ALA A 127 5.04 19.51 11.00
N ASP A 128 5.26 20.12 12.16
CA ASP A 128 4.18 20.49 13.07
C ASP A 128 3.30 21.59 12.49
N ALA A 129 2.03 21.60 12.92
CA ALA A 129 1.07 22.59 12.48
C ALA A 129 1.53 24.01 12.88
N GLY A 130 1.79 24.85 11.89
CA GLY A 130 2.17 26.24 12.08
C GLY A 130 3.67 26.53 11.96
N ASP A 131 4.54 25.52 11.82
CA ASP A 131 5.97 25.72 11.57
C ASP A 131 6.27 25.84 10.06
N TRP A 132 6.20 27.06 9.55
CA TRP A 132 6.52 27.38 8.17
C TRP A 132 8.00 27.16 7.83
N SER A 133 8.89 27.14 8.82
CA SER A 133 10.33 26.97 8.62
C SER A 133 10.72 25.51 8.39
N ALA A 134 9.95 24.57 8.96
CA ALA A 134 10.12 23.14 8.77
C ALA A 134 9.56 22.62 7.43
N LEU A 135 8.72 23.40 6.74
CA LEU A 135 8.04 22.99 5.51
C LEU A 135 9.00 22.52 4.39
N PRO A 136 10.10 23.24 4.07
CA PRO A 136 11.03 22.80 3.03
C PRO A 136 11.71 21.47 3.37
N TYR A 137 12.03 21.26 4.65
CA TYR A 137 12.61 20.02 5.14
C TYR A 137 11.61 18.86 5.03
N ALA A 138 10.34 19.08 5.39
CA ALA A 138 9.29 18.07 5.26
C ALA A 138 9.07 17.64 3.80
N PHE A 139 9.07 18.59 2.86
CA PHE A 139 9.01 18.28 1.43
C PHE A 139 10.22 17.47 0.96
N ALA A 140 11.43 17.85 1.35
CA ALA A 140 12.65 17.13 1.00
C ALA A 140 12.65 15.71 1.59
N ALA A 141 12.22 15.56 2.84
CA ALA A 141 12.09 14.26 3.51
C ALA A 141 11.06 13.37 2.82
N LEU A 142 9.90 13.91 2.45
CA LEU A 142 8.88 13.16 1.70
C LEU A 142 9.40 12.72 0.32
N ALA A 143 10.04 13.63 -0.42
CA ALA A 143 10.63 13.32 -1.72
C ALA A 143 11.69 12.21 -1.61
N GLY A 144 12.57 12.28 -0.60
CA GLY A 144 13.56 11.24 -0.33
C GLY A 144 12.94 9.89 -0.01
N LYS A 145 11.90 9.85 0.83
CA LYS A 145 11.19 8.61 1.15
C LYS A 145 10.47 8.01 -0.04
N LEU A 146 9.82 8.85 -0.86
CA LEU A 146 9.16 8.39 -2.09
C LEU A 146 10.19 7.86 -3.10
N ALA A 147 11.36 8.50 -3.23
CA ALA A 147 12.43 7.99 -4.05
C ALA A 147 12.93 6.62 -3.57
N LEU A 148 13.11 6.45 -2.26
CA LEU A 148 13.49 5.16 -1.67
C LEU A 148 12.39 4.09 -1.83
N ALA A 149 11.13 4.44 -1.60
CA ALA A 149 10.00 3.53 -1.78
C ALA A 149 9.84 3.11 -3.26
N GLY A 150 10.02 4.06 -4.19
CA GLY A 150 10.04 3.80 -5.62
C GLY A 150 11.21 2.89 -6.04
N ALA A 151 12.41 3.14 -5.51
CA ALA A 151 13.57 2.26 -5.74
C ALA A 151 13.32 0.85 -5.17
N GLY A 152 12.73 0.74 -3.98
CA GLY A 152 12.34 -0.53 -3.38
C GLY A 152 11.31 -1.28 -4.22
N LEU A 153 10.29 -0.58 -4.73
CA LEU A 153 9.30 -1.15 -5.65
C LEU A 153 9.98 -1.67 -6.93
N ALA A 154 10.87 -0.87 -7.55
CA ALA A 154 11.62 -1.27 -8.73
C ALA A 154 12.51 -2.50 -8.48
N LEU A 155 13.14 -2.58 -7.30
CA LEU A 155 13.90 -3.77 -6.90
C LEU A 155 13.00 -5.00 -6.78
N ILE A 156 11.83 -4.88 -6.14
CA ILE A 156 10.85 -5.96 -6.02
C ILE A 156 10.41 -6.44 -7.42
N GLU A 157 10.06 -5.51 -8.30
CA GLU A 157 9.63 -5.81 -9.67
C GLU A 157 10.75 -6.46 -10.51
N THR A 158 12.02 -6.18 -10.20
CA THR A 158 13.18 -6.77 -10.90
C THR A 158 13.56 -8.15 -10.34
N LEU A 159 13.36 -8.37 -9.03
CA LEU A 159 13.78 -9.60 -8.34
C LEU A 159 12.69 -10.69 -8.32
N LEU A 160 11.42 -10.31 -8.33
CA LEU A 160 10.31 -11.24 -8.25
C LEU A 160 9.67 -11.49 -9.61
N ALA A 161 9.11 -12.68 -9.77
CA ALA A 161 8.30 -13.03 -10.92
C ALA A 161 6.80 -12.87 -10.61
N LYS A 162 6.00 -12.67 -11.67
CA LYS A 162 4.53 -12.67 -11.58
C LYS A 162 4.04 -14.02 -11.05
N LEU A 163 3.23 -13.98 -10.00
CA LEU A 163 2.55 -15.16 -9.46
C LEU A 163 1.42 -15.61 -10.39
N ARG A 164 1.09 -16.90 -10.33
CA ARG A 164 -0.10 -17.41 -11.00
C ARG A 164 -1.34 -16.83 -10.33
N LEU A 165 -2.34 -16.45 -11.13
CA LEU A 165 -3.60 -15.87 -10.64
C LEU A 165 -4.26 -16.69 -9.51
N PHE A 166 -4.16 -18.02 -9.56
CA PHE A 166 -4.72 -18.90 -8.53
C PHE A 166 -4.05 -18.79 -7.16
N LEU A 167 -2.84 -18.21 -7.07
CA LEU A 167 -2.14 -17.92 -5.82
C LEU A 167 -2.44 -16.51 -5.29
N ALA A 168 -3.12 -15.64 -6.05
CA ALA A 168 -3.49 -14.32 -5.57
C ALA A 168 -4.38 -14.38 -4.30
N PRO A 169 -5.35 -15.30 -4.18
CA PRO A 169 -6.10 -15.47 -2.93
C PRO A 169 -5.23 -15.90 -1.74
N GLU A 170 -4.25 -16.78 -1.95
CA GLU A 170 -3.35 -17.22 -0.88
C GLU A 170 -2.43 -16.08 -0.41
N PHE A 171 -1.90 -15.29 -1.36
CA PHE A 171 -1.11 -14.10 -1.07
C PHE A 171 -1.91 -13.08 -0.24
N LEU A 172 -3.14 -12.76 -0.66
CA LEU A 172 -3.99 -11.79 0.05
C LEU A 172 -4.54 -12.34 1.38
N SER A 173 -4.81 -13.64 1.47
CA SER A 173 -5.17 -14.27 2.74
C SER A 173 -4.01 -14.20 3.73
N THR A 174 -2.77 -14.36 3.26
CA THR A 174 -1.57 -14.20 4.09
C THR A 174 -1.44 -12.75 4.57
N ALA A 175 -1.67 -11.76 3.70
CA ALA A 175 -1.70 -10.36 4.08
C ALA A 175 -2.77 -10.08 5.17
N PHE A 176 -3.97 -10.64 5.00
CA PHE A 176 -5.04 -10.52 5.98
C PHE A 176 -4.66 -11.15 7.32
N LEU A 177 -4.11 -12.37 7.31
CA LEU A 177 -3.67 -13.06 8.54
C LEU A 177 -2.57 -12.29 9.26
N LEU A 178 -1.60 -11.72 8.54
CA LEU A 178 -0.57 -10.87 9.10
C LEU A 178 -1.15 -9.58 9.72
N ALA A 179 -2.12 -8.96 9.06
CA ALA A 179 -2.77 -7.76 9.59
C ALA A 179 -3.57 -8.07 10.87
N VAL A 180 -4.30 -9.18 10.91
CA VAL A 180 -5.01 -9.66 12.11
C VAL A 180 -4.02 -10.00 13.22
N LEU A 181 -2.91 -10.66 12.91
CA LEU A 181 -1.85 -10.95 13.89
C LEU A 181 -1.26 -9.66 14.46
N GLY A 182 -1.01 -8.66 13.62
CA GLY A 182 -0.57 -7.32 14.04
C GLY A 182 -1.56 -6.69 15.03
N MET A 183 -2.86 -6.77 14.75
CA MET A 183 -3.90 -6.28 15.64
C MET A 183 -3.95 -7.07 16.97
N LEU A 184 -3.91 -8.41 16.93
CA LEU A 184 -3.99 -9.25 18.14
C LEU A 184 -2.76 -9.09 19.05
N THR A 185 -1.57 -8.99 18.45
CA THR A 185 -0.33 -8.75 19.22
C THR A 185 -0.35 -7.41 19.96
N HIS A 186 -1.01 -6.39 19.40
CA HIS A 186 -1.22 -5.12 20.09
C HIS A 186 -2.02 -5.30 21.39
N PHE A 187 -3.08 -6.10 21.37
CA PHE A 187 -3.89 -6.38 22.56
C PHE A 187 -3.17 -7.27 23.57
N LEU A 188 -2.41 -8.26 23.10
CA LEU A 188 -1.69 -9.19 23.97
C LEU A 188 -0.56 -8.51 24.76
N VAL A 189 0.13 -7.54 24.16
CA VAL A 189 1.24 -6.82 24.83
C VAL A 189 0.73 -5.70 25.76
N LYS A 190 -0.51 -5.22 25.57
CA LYS A 190 -1.14 -4.23 26.43
C LYS A 190 -1.84 -4.83 27.67
N GLY A 191 -2.20 -6.12 27.63
CA GLY A 191 -2.78 -6.87 28.75
C GLY A 191 -1.71 -7.41 29.67
#